data_AF-A0AAE0LZG6-F1
#
_entry.id   AF-A0AAE0LZG6-F1
#
_cell.length_a   1.000
_cell.length_b   1.000
_cell.length_c   1.000
_cell.angle_alpha   90.00
_cell.angle_beta   90.00
_cell.angle_gamma   90.00
#
_symmetry.space_group_name_H-M   'P 1'
#
loop_
_entity.id
_entity.type
_entity.pdbx_description
1 polymer ?
#
loop_
_entity_poly.entity_id
_entity_poly.type
_entity_poly.pdbx_seq_one_letter_code
_entity_poly.pdbx_strand_id
1 'polypeptide(L)'
;MVRPNILTLTSLLLGLLPSTTAQAQACQWGSLRQMTDTFIESLTYGELDPSLELSSISYRENDKPFAIGSPSSILSKGPLQVDFTHTIIDQPSCASFTKLVVTDPKTGPYVIATQLFYNATSDAELTTNVVDVVVTTKGDYQFDASQTLEHVMSEDWAALDRDQLDDREVLQGVADAYLDLWSGGSLSAVPFGRPCSKLEGSRYTADSCTAGLNLPSGDGGMMAGRTPNTNRRYVIDQSVGAVSVFCSFGSLGGAPDSHEFRVLGGKLVYVHQIVAAAA
;
A
#
# COMPACT_ATOMS: atom_id res chain seq x y z
N MET A 1 37.80 24.35 67.77
CA MET A 1 36.60 23.97 67.01
C MET A 1 36.88 24.23 65.54
N VAL A 2 37.10 23.18 64.75
CA VAL A 2 37.36 23.25 63.30
C VAL A 2 36.17 22.58 62.62
N ARG A 3 35.44 23.32 61.77
CA ARG A 3 34.32 22.78 60.98
C ARG A 3 34.88 22.05 59.74
N PRO A 4 34.38 20.84 59.40
CA PRO A 4 34.74 20.20 58.15
C PRO A 4 33.89 20.76 57.00
N ASN A 5 34.53 21.06 55.87
CA ASN A 5 33.88 21.42 54.62
C ASN A 5 33.29 20.16 53.98
N ILE A 6 31.98 20.14 53.78
CA ILE A 6 31.28 19.12 53.01
C ILE A 6 31.44 19.47 51.52
N LEU A 7 32.25 18.70 50.82
CA LEU A 7 32.30 18.69 49.35
C LEU A 7 31.06 17.98 48.82
N THR A 8 30.10 18.74 48.30
CA THR A 8 28.96 18.22 47.53
C THR A 8 29.44 17.77 46.15
N LEU A 9 29.41 16.47 45.91
CA LEU A 9 29.67 15.84 44.61
C LEU A 9 28.39 15.94 43.76
N THR A 10 28.34 16.86 42.80
CA THR A 10 27.27 16.94 41.80
C THR A 10 27.47 15.84 40.75
N SER A 11 26.71 14.74 40.85
CA SER A 11 26.64 13.71 39.81
C SER A 11 25.95 14.27 38.57
N LEU A 12 26.71 14.45 37.49
CA LEU A 12 26.21 14.80 36.16
C LEU A 12 25.53 13.56 35.55
N LEU A 13 24.20 13.48 35.57
CA LEU A 13 23.45 12.51 34.76
C LEU A 13 23.55 12.95 33.30
N LEU A 14 24.47 12.36 32.53
CA LEU A 14 24.43 12.40 31.08
C LEU A 14 23.24 11.56 30.62
N GLY A 15 22.17 12.22 30.17
CA GLY A 15 21.04 11.54 29.55
C GLY A 15 21.48 10.86 28.25
N LEU A 16 21.28 9.54 28.16
CA LEU A 16 21.39 8.79 26.90
C LEU A 16 20.27 9.25 25.98
N LEU A 17 20.59 10.09 24.99
CA LEU A 17 19.70 10.33 23.86
C LEU A 17 19.60 9.03 23.06
N PRO A 18 18.38 8.58 22.69
CA PRO A 18 18.24 7.41 21.83
C PRO A 18 18.90 7.69 20.48
N SER A 19 19.91 6.92 20.12
CA SER A 19 20.52 6.98 18.79
C SER A 19 19.50 6.52 17.75
N THR A 20 19.01 7.46 16.93
CA THR A 20 18.21 7.12 15.76
C THR A 20 19.06 6.30 14.79
N THR A 21 18.55 5.16 14.34
CA THR A 21 19.26 4.33 13.36
C THR A 21 19.34 5.07 12.02
N ALA A 22 20.36 4.76 11.21
CA ALA A 22 20.46 5.30 9.84
C ALA A 22 19.17 5.02 9.04
N GLN A 23 18.55 3.85 9.25
CA GLN A 23 17.23 3.52 8.69
C GLN A 23 16.17 4.51 9.13
N ALA A 24 15.96 4.73 10.43
CA ALA A 24 14.95 5.66 10.90
C ALA A 24 15.20 7.10 10.42
N GLN A 25 16.47 7.50 10.30
CA GLN A 25 16.85 8.81 9.77
C GLN A 25 16.58 8.95 8.26
N ALA A 26 16.76 7.88 7.48
CA ALA A 26 16.52 7.90 6.03
C ALA A 26 15.03 7.81 5.67
N CYS A 27 14.26 6.99 6.41
CA CYS A 27 12.84 6.68 6.16
C CYS A 27 11.90 7.79 6.67
N GLN A 28 12.26 9.03 6.37
CA GLN A 28 11.41 10.19 6.60
C GLN A 28 10.39 10.32 5.48
N TRP A 29 9.22 10.87 5.81
CA TRP A 29 8.11 11.01 4.85
C TRP A 29 8.55 11.64 3.53
N GLY A 30 9.30 12.75 3.59
CA GLY A 30 9.77 13.46 2.39
C GLY A 30 10.75 12.65 1.55
N SER A 31 11.65 11.89 2.17
CA SER A 31 12.60 11.04 1.46
C SER A 31 11.91 9.87 0.76
N LEU A 32 10.98 9.21 1.47
CA LEU A 32 10.19 8.11 0.90
C LEU A 32 9.33 8.62 -0.27
N ARG A 33 8.66 9.77 -0.08
CA ARG A 33 7.86 10.41 -1.12
C ARG A 33 8.70 10.73 -2.36
N GLN A 34 9.87 11.32 -2.17
CA GLN A 34 10.77 11.64 -3.29
C GLN A 34 11.17 10.37 -4.06
N MET A 35 11.53 9.30 -3.38
CA MET A 35 11.86 8.02 -4.03
C MET A 35 10.66 7.41 -4.77
N THR A 36 9.44 7.53 -4.22
CA THR A 36 8.22 7.12 -4.92
C THR A 36 7.96 7.96 -6.17
N ASP A 37 8.16 9.28 -6.08
CA ASP A 37 7.98 10.18 -7.22
C ASP A 37 8.97 9.86 -8.35
N THR A 38 10.24 9.54 -8.02
CA THR A 38 11.23 9.05 -9.02
C THR A 38 10.75 7.79 -9.73
N PHE A 39 10.15 6.83 -9.02
CA PHE A 39 9.57 5.64 -9.66
C PHE A 39 8.39 5.99 -10.59
N ILE A 40 7.51 6.90 -10.17
CA ILE A 40 6.38 7.38 -10.99
C ILE A 40 6.89 8.10 -12.24
N GLU A 41 7.93 8.92 -12.11
CA GLU A 41 8.58 9.60 -13.24
C GLU A 41 9.17 8.61 -14.23
N SER A 42 9.77 7.51 -13.78
CA SER A 42 10.27 6.47 -14.68
C SER A 42 9.17 5.84 -15.54
N LEU A 43 7.99 5.59 -14.98
CA LEU A 43 6.82 5.14 -15.75
C LEU A 43 6.31 6.24 -16.69
N THR A 44 6.29 7.48 -16.22
CA THR A 44 5.74 8.63 -16.97
C THR A 44 6.56 8.93 -18.21
N TYR A 45 7.89 8.96 -18.08
CA TYR A 45 8.80 9.28 -19.18
C TYR A 45 9.26 8.04 -19.96
N GLY A 46 9.04 6.83 -19.42
CA GLY A 46 9.54 5.60 -20.04
C GLY A 46 11.06 5.47 -19.96
N GLU A 47 11.67 6.12 -18.97
CA GLU A 47 13.11 6.14 -18.72
C GLU A 47 13.37 5.67 -17.29
N LEU A 48 14.06 4.53 -17.13
CA LEU A 48 14.40 4.02 -15.81
C LEU A 48 15.39 4.96 -15.12
N ASP A 49 15.06 5.36 -13.90
CA ASP A 49 16.02 6.08 -13.08
C ASP A 49 17.19 5.16 -12.71
N PRO A 50 18.46 5.64 -12.75
CA PRO A 50 19.62 4.82 -12.41
C PRO A 50 19.57 4.19 -11.02
N SER A 51 18.87 4.80 -10.06
CA SER A 51 18.64 4.22 -8.72
C SER A 51 17.79 2.95 -8.75
N LEU A 52 17.01 2.73 -9.81
CA LEU A 52 16.20 1.54 -10.07
C LEU A 52 16.94 0.49 -10.92
N GLU A 53 18.12 0.81 -11.48
CA GLU A 53 18.90 -0.12 -12.31
C GLU A 53 19.86 -1.01 -11.49
N LEU A 54 19.83 -0.90 -10.15
CA LEU A 54 20.71 -1.66 -9.27
C LEU A 54 20.40 -3.16 -9.35
N SER A 55 21.44 -3.96 -9.61
CA SER A 55 21.36 -5.41 -9.81
C SER A 55 20.86 -6.21 -8.60
N SER A 56 20.70 -5.57 -7.45
CA SER A 56 20.20 -6.17 -6.20
C SER A 56 18.71 -5.94 -5.94
N ILE A 57 17.98 -5.21 -6.80
CA ILE A 57 16.55 -4.96 -6.61
C ILE A 57 15.76 -6.23 -6.90
N SER A 58 14.93 -6.65 -5.94
CA SER A 58 13.93 -7.69 -6.16
C SER A 58 12.73 -7.07 -6.87
N TYR A 59 12.57 -7.37 -8.15
CA TYR A 59 11.45 -6.90 -8.95
C TYR A 59 10.46 -8.01 -9.26
N ARG A 60 9.18 -7.71 -9.04
CA ARG A 60 8.06 -8.60 -9.32
C ARG A 60 6.91 -7.82 -9.95
N GLU A 61 6.29 -8.44 -10.93
CA GLU A 61 5.08 -7.93 -11.56
C GLU A 61 4.05 -9.06 -11.63
N ASN A 62 2.84 -8.80 -11.14
CA ASN A 62 1.74 -9.77 -11.09
C ASN A 62 2.18 -11.12 -10.49
N ASP A 63 2.77 -11.05 -9.30
CA ASP A 63 3.36 -12.16 -8.54
C ASP A 63 4.50 -12.94 -9.26
N LYS A 64 4.99 -12.49 -10.41
CA LYS A 64 6.10 -13.12 -11.14
C LYS A 64 7.40 -12.33 -11.04
N PRO A 65 8.53 -12.97 -10.68
CA PRO A 65 9.82 -12.29 -10.67
C PRO A 65 10.23 -11.87 -12.09
N PHE A 66 10.72 -10.64 -12.22
CA PHE A 66 11.23 -10.09 -13.47
C PHE A 66 12.59 -9.42 -13.24
N ALA A 67 13.37 -9.30 -14.31
CA ALA A 67 14.42 -8.28 -14.36
C ALA A 67 13.77 -6.92 -14.68
N ILE A 68 14.21 -5.83 -14.04
CA ILE A 68 13.62 -4.50 -14.19
C ILE A 68 13.55 -4.03 -15.66
N GLY A 69 14.58 -4.33 -16.46
CA GLY A 69 14.62 -4.00 -17.89
C GLY A 69 13.97 -5.05 -18.82
N SER A 70 13.17 -5.96 -18.29
CA SER A 70 12.49 -6.98 -19.11
C SER A 70 11.48 -6.33 -20.06
N PRO A 71 11.49 -6.63 -21.38
CA PRO A 71 10.54 -6.05 -22.34
C PRO A 71 9.06 -6.31 -22.02
N SER A 72 8.78 -7.34 -21.22
CA SER A 72 7.42 -7.66 -20.77
C SER A 72 6.95 -6.81 -19.59
N SER A 73 7.88 -6.19 -18.85
CA SER A 73 7.59 -5.35 -17.69
C SER A 73 6.84 -4.07 -18.07
N ILE A 74 5.99 -3.59 -17.15
CA ILE A 74 5.37 -2.27 -17.24
C ILE A 74 6.40 -1.14 -17.32
N LEU A 75 7.56 -1.30 -16.68
CA LEU A 75 8.65 -0.33 -16.72
C LEU A 75 9.32 -0.23 -18.10
N SER A 76 9.08 -1.20 -18.99
CA SER A 76 9.63 -1.24 -20.34
C SER A 76 8.60 -0.95 -21.44
N LYS A 77 7.38 -0.49 -21.08
CA LYS A 77 6.31 -0.18 -22.07
C LYS A 77 6.48 1.16 -22.78
N GLY A 78 7.43 1.98 -22.34
CA GLY A 78 7.60 3.35 -22.80
C GLY A 78 6.78 4.34 -21.97
N PRO A 79 6.74 5.62 -22.37
CA PRO A 79 6.11 6.67 -21.58
C PRO A 79 4.61 6.43 -21.40
N LEU A 80 4.14 6.57 -20.17
CA LEU A 80 2.72 6.48 -19.80
C LEU A 80 2.19 7.88 -19.45
N GLN A 81 1.06 8.25 -20.05
CA GLN A 81 0.32 9.43 -19.59
C GLN A 81 -0.42 9.07 -18.30
N VAL A 82 0.22 9.34 -17.15
CA VAL A 82 -0.39 9.10 -15.83
C VAL A 82 -1.44 10.17 -15.55
N ASP A 83 -2.71 9.77 -15.51
CA ASP A 83 -3.85 10.68 -15.31
C ASP A 83 -4.20 10.87 -13.83
N PHE A 84 -3.81 9.91 -12.98
CA PHE A 84 -4.01 9.98 -11.54
C PHE A 84 -2.95 9.21 -10.78
N THR A 85 -2.55 9.74 -9.63
CA THR A 85 -1.72 9.06 -8.64
C THR A 85 -2.31 9.20 -7.25
N HIS A 86 -2.26 8.12 -6.48
CA HIS A 86 -2.52 8.13 -5.04
C HIS A 86 -1.40 7.40 -4.34
N THR A 87 -0.72 8.08 -3.40
CA THR A 87 0.49 7.57 -2.75
C THR A 87 0.32 7.62 -1.23
N ILE A 88 0.70 6.53 -0.57
CA ILE A 88 0.77 6.42 0.89
C ILE A 88 2.20 6.06 1.31
N ILE A 89 2.61 6.52 2.50
CA ILE A 89 3.99 6.43 2.99
C ILE A 89 4.04 5.70 4.34
N ASP A 90 4.82 4.63 4.40
CA ASP A 90 5.01 3.79 5.58
C ASP A 90 6.41 3.98 6.14
N GLN A 91 6.57 4.96 7.03
CA GLN A 91 7.86 5.24 7.67
C GLN A 91 8.37 4.06 8.53
N PRO A 92 7.53 3.40 9.38
CA PRO A 92 7.97 2.26 10.18
C PRO A 92 8.54 1.10 9.35
N SER A 93 7.92 0.77 8.21
CA SER A 93 8.40 -0.29 7.32
C SER A 93 9.36 0.20 6.23
N CYS A 94 9.69 1.49 6.23
CA CYS A 94 10.48 2.15 5.19
C CYS A 94 10.00 1.77 3.78
N ALA A 95 8.73 2.05 3.53
CA ALA A 95 8.06 1.65 2.31
C ALA A 95 7.09 2.73 1.83
N SER A 96 6.66 2.59 0.59
CA SER A 96 5.58 3.38 0.01
C SER A 96 4.68 2.50 -0.84
N PHE A 97 3.44 2.95 -1.02
CA PHE A 97 2.54 2.38 -2.01
C PHE A 97 2.06 3.50 -2.91
N THR A 98 1.95 3.22 -4.21
CA THR A 98 1.35 4.14 -5.16
C THR A 98 0.40 3.42 -6.11
N LYS A 99 -0.78 4.00 -6.30
CA LYS A 99 -1.78 3.62 -7.31
C LYS A 99 -1.73 4.62 -8.44
N LEU A 100 -1.56 4.15 -9.68
CA LEU A 100 -1.57 4.95 -10.89
C LEU A 100 -2.73 4.54 -11.78
N VAL A 101 -3.36 5.52 -12.43
CA VAL A 101 -4.35 5.28 -13.49
C VAL A 101 -3.85 5.92 -14.77
N VAL A 102 -3.84 5.13 -15.85
CA VAL A 102 -3.49 5.54 -17.20
C VAL A 102 -4.69 5.22 -18.08
N THR A 103 -5.27 6.23 -18.72
CA THR A 103 -6.48 6.09 -19.53
C THR A 103 -6.22 6.11 -21.03
N ASP A 104 -5.03 6.54 -21.47
CA ASP A 104 -4.71 6.66 -22.91
C ASP A 104 -4.78 5.28 -23.61
N PRO A 105 -5.71 5.09 -24.56
CA PRO A 105 -5.81 3.84 -25.30
C PRO A 105 -4.61 3.57 -26.22
N LYS A 106 -3.78 4.58 -26.55
CA LYS A 106 -2.63 4.45 -27.46
C LYS A 106 -1.43 3.80 -26.79
N THR A 107 -1.10 4.20 -25.57
CA THR A 107 -0.06 3.57 -24.74
C THR A 107 -0.57 2.31 -24.05
N GLY A 108 -1.89 2.12 -24.05
CA GLY A 108 -2.59 1.07 -23.33
C GLY A 108 -3.12 1.64 -22.01
N PRO A 109 -4.41 1.42 -21.68
CA PRO A 109 -4.91 1.83 -20.38
C PRO A 109 -4.41 0.84 -19.33
N TYR A 110 -4.07 1.38 -18.16
CA TYR A 110 -3.59 0.60 -17.02
C TYR A 110 -4.16 1.13 -15.71
N VAL A 111 -4.38 0.23 -14.76
CA VAL A 111 -4.46 0.56 -13.33
C VAL A 111 -3.34 -0.23 -12.65
N ILE A 112 -2.42 0.51 -12.04
CA ILE A 112 -1.15 -0.01 -11.54
C ILE A 112 -1.10 0.24 -10.04
N ALA A 113 -0.87 -0.81 -9.27
CA ALA A 113 -0.55 -0.74 -7.85
C ALA A 113 0.92 -1.10 -7.68
N THR A 114 1.68 -0.31 -6.93
CA THR A 114 3.10 -0.60 -6.65
C THR A 114 3.39 -0.43 -5.17
N GLN A 115 4.04 -1.44 -4.55
CA GLN A 115 4.71 -1.31 -3.27
C GLN A 115 6.22 -1.22 -3.48
N LEU A 116 6.84 -0.18 -2.91
CA LEU A 116 8.28 0.03 -2.92
C LEU A 116 8.80 -0.11 -1.49
N PHE A 117 9.84 -0.92 -1.31
CA PHE A 117 10.56 -1.02 -0.05
C PHE A 117 11.98 -0.51 -0.22
N TYR A 118 12.49 0.14 0.82
CA TYR A 118 13.80 0.78 0.80
C TYR A 118 14.69 0.33 1.96
N ASN A 119 15.99 0.26 1.69
CA ASN A 119 17.04 0.13 2.69
C ASN A 119 17.79 1.45 2.82
N ALA A 120 18.24 1.78 4.02
CA ALA A 120 19.17 2.88 4.25
C ALA A 120 20.62 2.41 4.18
N THR A 121 21.48 3.21 3.55
CA THR A 121 22.92 3.06 3.65
C THR A 121 23.43 3.48 5.02
N SER A 122 24.72 3.27 5.31
CA SER A 122 25.35 3.77 6.54
C SER A 122 25.28 5.29 6.69
N ASP A 123 25.16 6.01 5.56
CA ASP A 123 25.10 7.48 5.51
C ASP A 123 23.64 7.99 5.49
N ALA A 124 22.67 7.11 5.81
CA ALA A 124 21.24 7.40 5.83
C ALA A 124 20.65 7.84 4.48
N GLU A 125 21.22 7.35 3.37
CA GLU A 125 20.64 7.49 2.04
C GLU A 125 19.71 6.30 1.73
N LEU A 126 18.59 6.55 1.06
CA LEU A 126 17.66 5.48 0.66
C LEU A 126 18.13 4.78 -0.61
N THR A 127 17.97 3.47 -0.64
CA THR A 127 18.16 2.61 -1.80
C THR A 127 16.95 1.71 -1.95
N THR A 128 16.38 1.62 -3.16
CA THR A 128 15.28 0.71 -3.42
C THR A 128 15.77 -0.73 -3.32
N ASN A 129 15.06 -1.59 -2.59
CA ASN A 129 15.40 -3.02 -2.48
C ASN A 129 14.32 -3.95 -3.03
N VAL A 130 13.05 -3.56 -2.98
CA VAL A 130 11.94 -4.32 -3.57
C VAL A 130 11.05 -3.38 -4.35
N VAL A 131 10.67 -3.80 -5.55
CA VAL A 131 9.63 -3.20 -6.38
C VAL A 131 8.62 -4.31 -6.68
N ASP A 132 7.44 -4.25 -6.06
CA ASP A 132 6.36 -5.21 -6.26
C ASP A 132 5.18 -4.51 -6.92
N VAL A 133 4.78 -4.98 -8.10
CA VAL A 133 3.78 -4.31 -8.94
C VAL A 133 2.65 -5.27 -9.25
N VAL A 134 1.41 -4.80 -9.07
CA VAL A 134 0.21 -5.41 -9.66
C VAL A 134 -0.26 -4.48 -10.78
N VAL A 135 -0.28 -4.99 -12.00
CA VAL A 135 -0.66 -4.26 -13.22
C VAL A 135 -1.90 -4.90 -13.79
N THR A 136 -2.93 -4.09 -14.03
CA THR A 136 -4.14 -4.51 -14.77
C THR A 136 -4.31 -3.70 -16.05
N THR A 137 -4.85 -4.33 -17.08
CA THR A 137 -5.15 -3.74 -18.38
C THR A 137 -6.37 -4.40 -19.02
N LYS A 138 -6.65 -4.07 -20.30
CA LYS A 138 -7.78 -4.62 -21.05
C LYS A 138 -7.78 -6.16 -21.01
N GLY A 139 -8.90 -6.73 -20.55
CA GLY A 139 -9.09 -8.17 -20.41
C GLY A 139 -8.99 -8.67 -18.98
N ASP A 140 -8.42 -7.88 -18.06
CA ASP A 140 -8.43 -8.19 -16.63
C ASP A 140 -9.81 -7.97 -16.00
N TYR A 141 -9.96 -8.50 -14.79
CA TYR A 141 -11.21 -8.58 -14.07
C TYR A 141 -11.86 -7.20 -13.88
N GLN A 142 -13.05 -7.04 -14.48
CA GLN A 142 -13.86 -5.82 -14.38
C GLN A 142 -13.11 -4.52 -14.75
N PHE A 143 -12.10 -4.62 -15.63
CA PHE A 143 -11.22 -3.50 -15.96
C PHE A 143 -11.87 -2.44 -16.88
N ASP A 144 -11.80 -1.18 -16.44
CA ASP A 144 -12.04 0.04 -17.20
C ASP A 144 -11.32 1.23 -16.51
N ALA A 145 -10.16 1.64 -17.04
CA ALA A 145 -9.35 2.70 -16.44
C ALA A 145 -10.07 4.06 -16.36
N SER A 146 -10.96 4.39 -17.31
CA SER A 146 -11.70 5.66 -17.28
C SER A 146 -12.75 5.67 -16.17
N GLN A 147 -13.46 4.56 -15.98
CA GLN A 147 -14.38 4.42 -14.84
C GLN A 147 -13.62 4.42 -13.50
N THR A 148 -12.47 3.72 -13.42
CA THR A 148 -11.63 3.79 -12.22
C THR A 148 -11.21 5.22 -11.92
N LEU A 149 -10.76 6.00 -12.92
CA LEU A 149 -10.37 7.40 -12.77
C LEU A 149 -11.51 8.26 -12.20
N GLU A 150 -12.72 8.13 -12.76
CA GLU A 150 -13.91 8.86 -12.29
C GLU A 150 -14.16 8.62 -10.79
N HIS A 151 -14.09 7.36 -10.35
CA HIS A 151 -14.36 7.00 -8.96
C HIS A 151 -13.27 7.49 -8.00
N VAL A 152 -12.00 7.24 -8.30
CA VAL A 152 -10.89 7.62 -7.41
C VAL A 152 -10.73 9.14 -7.29
N MET A 153 -11.16 9.92 -8.30
CA MET A 153 -11.19 11.38 -8.24
C MET A 153 -12.33 11.93 -7.37
N SER A 154 -13.35 11.13 -7.08
CA SER A 154 -14.53 11.56 -6.31
C SER A 154 -14.39 11.34 -4.80
N GLU A 155 -13.40 10.57 -4.37
CA GLU A 155 -13.20 10.15 -3.00
C GLU A 155 -12.28 11.10 -2.22
N ASP A 156 -12.55 11.23 -0.91
CA ASP A 156 -11.70 12.00 0.00
C ASP A 156 -10.65 11.12 0.67
N TRP A 157 -9.39 11.33 0.30
CA TRP A 157 -8.22 10.68 0.87
C TRP A 157 -7.31 11.65 1.65
N ALA A 158 -7.85 12.77 2.15
CA ALA A 158 -7.08 13.79 2.86
C ALA A 158 -6.28 13.25 4.05
N ALA A 159 -5.22 13.96 4.44
CA ALA A 159 -4.49 13.69 5.67
C ALA A 159 -5.39 13.91 6.90
N LEU A 160 -5.15 13.11 7.92
CA LEU A 160 -5.87 13.11 9.19
C LEU A 160 -5.16 13.98 10.22
N ASP A 161 -5.94 14.58 11.10
CA ASP A 161 -5.40 15.25 12.28
C ASP A 161 -4.84 14.23 13.27
N ARG A 162 -3.89 14.66 14.12
CA ARG A 162 -3.16 13.79 15.05
C ARG A 162 -4.06 13.00 16.01
N ASP A 163 -5.19 13.57 16.40
CA ASP A 163 -6.17 12.96 17.30
C ASP A 163 -7.16 12.02 16.58
N GLN A 164 -7.09 11.96 15.24
CA GLN A 164 -7.88 11.06 14.40
C GLN A 164 -7.08 9.85 13.90
N LEU A 165 -5.78 9.81 14.15
CA LEU A 165 -4.91 8.72 13.71
C LEU A 165 -5.23 7.45 14.50
N ASP A 166 -5.57 6.39 13.77
CA ASP A 166 -5.63 5.05 14.33
C ASP A 166 -4.22 4.46 14.48
N ASP A 167 -4.06 3.56 15.46
CA ASP A 167 -2.83 2.78 15.61
C ASP A 167 -2.61 1.86 14.40
N ARG A 168 -1.35 1.60 14.05
CA ARG A 168 -0.98 0.74 12.93
C ARG A 168 -1.63 -0.65 13.02
N GLU A 169 -1.69 -1.20 14.23
CA GLU A 169 -2.29 -2.51 14.51
C GLU A 169 -3.80 -2.52 14.27
N VAL A 170 -4.48 -1.39 14.52
CA VAL A 170 -5.92 -1.24 14.22
C VAL A 170 -6.11 -1.25 12.71
N LEU A 171 -5.33 -0.46 11.98
CA LEU A 171 -5.38 -0.40 10.51
C LEU A 171 -5.17 -1.79 9.89
N GLN A 172 -4.10 -2.48 10.30
CA GLN A 172 -3.81 -3.83 9.81
C GLN A 172 -4.90 -4.83 10.18
N GLY A 173 -5.39 -4.80 11.42
CA GLY A 173 -6.44 -5.71 11.89
C GLY A 173 -7.75 -5.58 11.12
N VAL A 174 -8.14 -4.35 10.75
CA VAL A 174 -9.32 -4.10 9.90
C VAL A 174 -9.12 -4.67 8.49
N ALA A 175 -7.96 -4.43 7.88
CA ALA A 175 -7.62 -4.99 6.56
C ALA A 175 -7.62 -6.53 6.58
N ASP A 176 -7.04 -7.14 7.62
CA ASP A 176 -7.00 -8.58 7.79
C ASP A 176 -8.39 -9.18 7.94
N ALA A 177 -9.22 -8.60 8.81
CA ALA A 177 -10.59 -9.04 9.02
C ALA A 177 -11.40 -8.98 7.71
N TYR A 178 -11.22 -7.93 6.89
CA TYR A 178 -11.89 -7.82 5.59
C TYR A 178 -11.41 -8.89 4.61
N LEU A 179 -10.10 -9.09 4.48
CA LEU A 179 -9.54 -10.11 3.59
C LEU A 179 -9.96 -11.53 4.01
N ASP A 180 -10.14 -11.78 5.31
CA ASP A 180 -10.60 -13.07 5.83
C ASP A 180 -12.07 -13.38 5.49
N LEU A 181 -12.90 -12.37 5.22
CA LEU A 181 -14.29 -12.57 4.76
C LEU A 181 -14.36 -13.46 3.51
N TRP A 182 -13.34 -13.40 2.65
CA TRP A 182 -13.29 -14.16 1.39
C TRP A 182 -13.04 -15.66 1.58
N SER A 183 -12.70 -16.11 2.79
CA SER A 183 -12.51 -17.52 3.15
C SER A 183 -13.31 -17.95 4.38
N GLY A 184 -14.37 -17.20 4.72
CA GLY A 184 -15.28 -17.56 5.79
C GLY A 184 -15.08 -16.81 7.12
N GLY A 185 -14.37 -15.69 7.11
CA GLY A 185 -14.33 -14.76 8.24
C GLY A 185 -15.72 -14.23 8.61
N SER A 186 -15.88 -13.78 9.86
CA SER A 186 -17.16 -13.23 10.33
C SER A 186 -17.33 -11.78 9.87
N LEU A 187 -18.49 -11.45 9.30
CA LEU A 187 -18.84 -10.08 8.94
C LEU A 187 -18.78 -9.12 10.14
N SER A 188 -19.09 -9.64 11.34
CA SER A 188 -19.05 -8.86 12.59
C SER A 188 -17.63 -8.50 13.04
N ALA A 189 -16.60 -9.16 12.50
CA ALA A 189 -15.21 -8.86 12.80
C ALA A 189 -14.70 -7.62 12.06
N VAL A 190 -15.38 -7.19 10.98
CA VAL A 190 -15.00 -5.99 10.23
C VAL A 190 -15.80 -4.79 10.75
N PRO A 191 -15.15 -3.81 11.37
CA PRO A 191 -15.82 -2.59 11.82
C PRO A 191 -16.09 -1.69 10.61
N PHE A 192 -17.27 -1.78 10.00
CA PHE A 192 -17.63 -0.90 8.87
C PHE A 192 -18.02 0.52 9.36
N GLY A 193 -17.49 1.52 8.67
CA GLY A 193 -17.92 2.92 8.75
C GLY A 193 -19.11 3.19 7.84
N ARG A 194 -19.67 4.40 7.93
CA ARG A 194 -20.72 4.88 7.01
C ARG A 194 -20.46 6.35 6.67
N PRO A 195 -20.48 6.74 5.37
CA PRO A 195 -20.63 5.87 4.20
C PRO A 195 -19.43 4.90 4.07
N CYS A 196 -19.65 3.80 3.33
CA CYS A 196 -18.59 2.83 3.00
C CYS A 196 -18.70 2.49 1.52
N SER A 197 -17.62 2.58 0.76
CA SER A 197 -17.63 2.30 -0.68
C SER A 197 -16.62 1.23 -1.07
N LYS A 198 -16.96 0.45 -2.09
CA LYS A 198 -16.09 -0.57 -2.66
C LYS A 198 -15.88 -0.33 -4.14
N LEU A 199 -14.63 -0.22 -4.57
CA LEU A 199 -14.17 -0.18 -5.95
C LEU A 199 -13.45 -1.50 -6.26
N GLU A 200 -14.13 -2.42 -6.92
CA GLU A 200 -13.61 -3.74 -7.32
C GLU A 200 -13.30 -3.73 -8.82
N GLY A 201 -12.01 -3.78 -9.18
CA GLY A 201 -11.59 -3.45 -10.54
C GLY A 201 -12.04 -2.02 -10.88
N SER A 202 -13.04 -1.90 -11.74
CA SER A 202 -13.68 -0.62 -12.07
C SER A 202 -15.17 -0.57 -11.73
N ARG A 203 -15.68 -1.55 -10.96
CA ARG A 203 -17.05 -1.51 -10.43
C ARG A 203 -17.08 -0.84 -9.08
N TYR A 204 -17.75 0.30 -9.02
CA TYR A 204 -17.98 1.05 -7.80
C TYR A 204 -19.34 0.75 -7.19
N THR A 205 -19.35 0.40 -5.91
CA THR A 205 -20.55 0.29 -5.08
C THR A 205 -20.49 1.33 -3.98
N ALA A 206 -21.33 2.35 -4.08
CA ALA A 206 -21.53 3.34 -3.02
C ALA A 206 -22.31 2.74 -1.84
N ASP A 207 -22.05 3.25 -0.64
CA ASP A 207 -22.78 2.93 0.60
C ASP A 207 -22.81 1.44 1.01
N SER A 208 -21.98 0.59 0.39
CA SER A 208 -21.79 -0.79 0.78
C SER A 208 -20.40 -1.31 0.41
N CYS A 209 -19.59 -1.58 1.44
CA CYS A 209 -18.32 -2.31 1.30
C CYS A 209 -18.49 -3.83 1.24
N THR A 210 -19.72 -4.34 1.39
CA THR A 210 -19.98 -5.79 1.41
C THR A 210 -20.54 -6.30 0.09
N ALA A 211 -20.67 -5.45 -0.92
CA ALA A 211 -21.15 -5.87 -2.23
C ALA A 211 -20.24 -6.94 -2.86
N GLY A 212 -20.85 -7.95 -3.47
CA GLY A 212 -20.16 -9.13 -4.01
C GLY A 212 -19.81 -10.19 -2.97
N LEU A 213 -19.75 -9.84 -1.68
CA LEU A 213 -19.72 -10.81 -0.59
C LEU A 213 -21.17 -11.33 -0.43
N ASN A 214 -21.54 -12.39 -1.16
CA ASN A 214 -22.85 -13.05 -1.03
C ASN A 214 -22.95 -13.77 0.33
N LEU A 215 -23.06 -12.99 1.40
CA LEU A 215 -23.07 -13.46 2.78
C LEU A 215 -24.53 -13.65 3.23
N PRO A 216 -25.03 -14.90 3.42
CA PRO A 216 -26.22 -15.09 4.22
C PRO A 216 -25.98 -14.60 5.65
N SER A 217 -27.05 -14.31 6.36
CA SER A 217 -27.04 -13.97 7.79
C SER A 217 -26.49 -15.14 8.62
N GLY A 218 -25.17 -15.19 8.82
CA GLY A 218 -24.44 -16.21 9.58
C GLY A 218 -22.92 -16.12 9.35
N ASP A 219 -22.12 -16.64 10.30
CA ASP A 219 -20.65 -16.55 10.25
C ASP A 219 -20.08 -17.32 9.03
N GLY A 220 -19.34 -16.61 8.18
CA GLY A 220 -18.61 -17.12 7.03
C GLY A 220 -19.38 -17.24 5.71
N GLY A 221 -20.72 -17.22 5.74
CA GLY A 221 -21.57 -17.18 4.55
C GLY A 221 -21.23 -18.22 3.45
N MET A 222 -21.49 -17.87 2.17
CA MET A 222 -21.09 -18.70 1.01
C MET A 222 -19.57 -18.68 0.72
N MET A 223 -18.81 -17.96 1.55
CA MET A 223 -17.35 -17.85 1.44
C MET A 223 -16.64 -18.85 2.35
N ALA A 224 -17.36 -19.48 3.26
CA ALA A 224 -16.85 -20.55 4.12
C ALA A 224 -16.27 -21.70 3.27
N GLY A 225 -15.04 -22.10 3.58
CA GLY A 225 -14.34 -23.18 2.90
C GLY A 225 -13.70 -22.80 1.55
N ARG A 226 -13.75 -21.52 1.15
CA ARG A 226 -12.97 -21.03 0.01
C ARG A 226 -11.49 -20.89 0.36
N THR A 227 -10.65 -20.91 -0.66
CA THR A 227 -9.21 -20.69 -0.51
C THR A 227 -8.93 -19.31 0.11
N PRO A 228 -8.17 -19.23 1.21
CA PRO A 228 -7.79 -17.96 1.84
C PRO A 228 -6.94 -17.07 0.95
N ASN A 229 -6.99 -15.77 1.23
CA ASN A 229 -6.04 -14.80 0.71
C ASN A 229 -4.71 -14.96 1.44
N THR A 230 -3.66 -15.36 0.72
CA THR A 230 -2.33 -15.65 1.26
C THR A 230 -1.29 -14.65 0.78
N ASN A 231 -0.04 -14.79 1.22
CA ASN A 231 1.09 -13.94 0.81
C ASN A 231 0.83 -12.43 1.03
N ARG A 232 0.18 -12.06 2.13
CA ARG A 232 -0.15 -10.67 2.45
C ARG A 232 1.11 -9.85 2.70
N ARG A 233 1.24 -8.73 2.01
CA ARG A 233 2.36 -7.78 2.09
C ARG A 233 1.81 -6.37 2.26
N TYR A 234 2.24 -5.68 3.29
CA TYR A 234 1.57 -4.47 3.79
C TYR A 234 2.42 -3.23 3.57
N VAL A 235 1.74 -2.14 3.22
CA VAL A 235 2.21 -0.76 3.41
C VAL A 235 1.09 -0.02 4.13
N ILE A 236 1.40 0.56 5.30
CA ILE A 236 0.42 1.18 6.18
C ILE A 236 0.83 2.63 6.46
N ASP A 237 -0.07 3.56 6.20
CA ASP A 237 0.11 4.98 6.45
C ASP A 237 -0.97 5.49 7.39
N GLN A 238 -0.58 5.72 8.65
CA GLN A 238 -1.49 6.24 9.67
C GLN A 238 -1.95 7.66 9.35
N SER A 239 -1.11 8.48 8.69
CA SER A 239 -1.40 9.90 8.41
C SER A 239 -2.60 10.09 7.50
N VAL A 240 -2.97 9.07 6.74
CA VAL A 240 -4.16 9.02 5.89
C VAL A 240 -5.05 7.82 6.24
N GLY A 241 -4.84 7.15 7.38
CA GLY A 241 -5.63 5.98 7.78
C GLY A 241 -5.74 4.91 6.69
N ALA A 242 -4.65 4.64 5.97
CA ALA A 242 -4.67 3.78 4.78
C ALA A 242 -3.82 2.52 4.94
N VAL A 243 -4.26 1.44 4.31
CA VAL A 243 -3.53 0.16 4.25
C VAL A 243 -3.58 -0.38 2.84
N SER A 244 -2.43 -0.53 2.20
CA SER A 244 -2.28 -1.37 1.01
C SER A 244 -1.87 -2.79 1.42
N VAL A 245 -2.55 -3.79 0.88
CA VAL A 245 -2.24 -5.21 1.06
C VAL A 245 -2.14 -5.89 -0.30
N PHE A 246 -0.93 -6.30 -0.68
CA PHE A 246 -0.76 -7.22 -1.80
C PHE A 246 -0.95 -8.64 -1.32
N CYS A 247 -1.68 -9.46 -2.07
CA CYS A 247 -1.93 -10.85 -1.70
C CYS A 247 -2.15 -11.73 -2.94
N SER A 248 -2.14 -13.04 -2.73
CA SER A 248 -2.65 -13.99 -3.71
C SER A 248 -4.13 -14.24 -3.41
N PHE A 249 -5.03 -13.77 -4.28
CA PHE A 249 -6.47 -13.74 -4.04
C PHE A 249 -7.10 -15.11 -4.27
N GLY A 250 -7.34 -15.84 -3.18
CA GLY A 250 -7.75 -17.24 -3.23
C GLY A 250 -9.11 -17.46 -3.91
N SER A 251 -10.04 -16.50 -3.78
CA SER A 251 -11.35 -16.56 -4.42
C SER A 251 -11.31 -16.45 -5.95
N LEU A 252 -10.20 -15.97 -6.53
CA LEU A 252 -9.93 -15.99 -7.98
C LEU A 252 -8.72 -16.87 -8.31
N GLY A 253 -8.60 -18.02 -7.65
CA GLY A 253 -7.58 -19.03 -7.99
C GLY A 253 -6.15 -18.62 -7.67
N GLY A 254 -5.94 -17.68 -6.73
CA GLY A 254 -4.62 -17.17 -6.38
C GLY A 254 -4.13 -16.05 -7.30
N ALA A 255 -5.06 -15.33 -7.94
CA ALA A 255 -4.75 -14.18 -8.79
C ALA A 255 -3.91 -13.13 -8.03
N PRO A 256 -2.94 -12.46 -8.68
CA PRO A 256 -2.20 -11.35 -8.08
C PRO A 256 -3.13 -10.19 -7.79
N ASP A 257 -3.15 -9.73 -6.55
CA ASP A 257 -4.14 -8.78 -6.07
C ASP A 257 -3.51 -7.70 -5.17
N SER A 258 -3.93 -6.45 -5.37
CA SER A 258 -3.73 -5.34 -4.46
C SER A 258 -5.07 -4.88 -3.91
N HIS A 259 -5.28 -5.04 -2.61
CA HIS A 259 -6.32 -4.32 -1.88
C HIS A 259 -5.75 -3.03 -1.26
N GLU A 260 -6.51 -1.94 -1.33
CA GLU A 260 -6.22 -0.72 -0.59
C GLU A 260 -7.46 -0.35 0.24
N PHE A 261 -7.24 -0.08 1.53
CA PHE A 261 -8.29 0.20 2.49
C PHE A 261 -8.11 1.59 3.08
N ARG A 262 -9.22 2.31 3.28
CA ARG A 262 -9.29 3.51 4.12
C ARG A 262 -10.02 3.16 5.40
N VAL A 263 -9.42 3.46 6.54
CA VAL A 263 -9.95 3.22 7.88
C VAL A 263 -9.92 4.54 8.65
N LEU A 264 -11.06 4.92 9.23
CA LEU A 264 -11.24 6.17 9.98
C LEU A 264 -11.86 5.86 11.35
N GLY A 265 -11.17 6.20 12.43
CA GLY A 265 -11.64 5.94 13.79
C GLY A 265 -11.91 4.45 14.03
N GLY A 266 -11.02 3.61 13.52
CA GLY A 266 -11.07 2.15 13.58
C GLY A 266 -12.12 1.53 12.68
N LYS A 267 -12.69 2.28 11.72
CA LYS A 267 -13.77 1.81 10.85
C LYS A 267 -13.44 1.88 9.37
N LEU A 268 -13.66 0.79 8.66
CA LEU A 268 -13.45 0.68 7.21
C LEU A 268 -14.45 1.56 6.44
N VAL A 269 -13.96 2.46 5.58
CA VAL A 269 -14.80 3.35 4.76
C VAL A 269 -14.55 3.22 3.26
N TYR A 270 -13.36 2.83 2.82
CA TYR A 270 -13.10 2.52 1.41
C TYR A 270 -12.42 1.18 1.26
N VAL A 271 -12.83 0.42 0.24
CA VAL A 271 -12.15 -0.78 -0.24
C VAL A 271 -11.87 -0.62 -1.72
N HIS A 272 -10.61 -0.59 -2.10
CA HIS A 272 -10.16 -0.70 -3.47
C HIS A 272 -9.56 -2.08 -3.70
N GLN A 273 -9.83 -2.66 -4.86
CA GLN A 273 -9.23 -3.90 -5.31
C GLN A 273 -8.77 -3.77 -6.75
N ILE A 274 -7.50 -4.10 -6.99
CA ILE A 274 -6.90 -4.23 -8.31
C ILE A 274 -6.43 -5.68 -8.41
N VAL A 275 -7.04 -6.46 -9.29
CA VAL A 275 -6.73 -7.89 -9.46
C VAL A 275 -6.39 -8.19 -10.91
N ALA A 276 -5.17 -8.69 -11.13
CA ALA A 276 -4.71 -9.12 -12.44
C ALA A 276 -5.22 -10.53 -12.75
N ALA A 277 -5.36 -10.87 -14.02
CA ALA A 277 -5.67 -12.24 -14.40
C ALA A 277 -4.64 -13.22 -13.82
N ALA A 278 -5.14 -14.35 -13.31
CA ALA A 278 -4.28 -15.46 -12.94
C ALA A 278 -3.49 -15.95 -14.17
N ALA A 279 -2.23 -16.29 -13.94
CA ALA A 279 -1.29 -16.75 -14.96
C ALA A 279 -1.59 -18.17 -15.47
#